data_AF-A0A925BQ85-F1
#
_entry.id   AF-A0A925BQ85-F1
#
_cell.length_a   1.000
_cell.length_b   1.000
_cell.length_c   1.000
_cell.angle_alpha   90.00
_cell.angle_beta   90.00
_cell.angle_gamma   90.00
#
_symmetry.space_group_name_H-M   'P 1'
#
loop_
_entity.id
_entity.type
_entity.pdbx_description
1 polymer ?
#
loop_
_entity_poly.entity_id
_entity_poly.type
_entity_poly.pdbx_seq_one_letter_code
_entity_poly.pdbx_strand_id
1 'polypeptide(L)'
;MILRICVSPHGRLLCEPVTDGAGDSTGTAADLTDASARLLCESFQRSSAAGLLLLAEARVTETLPADLLFWRDDARRFFQAVCQLDEERLAEFAAGSSGGVGRPAPNGRGGTPLRRADDLALAVLIAEAPPMRGLEYLTPDVLRRLWDELAELVRRRGTETEGGLPAFLRAVNPFQHLLGRVTFHLAENKRDESRPFAFLATYSHRLSAKAAVQHLPLAQALKQYAGERDQVKLAELLAPVRAAADGSAVVKELLASRALFQPQAWPISQAYRFLRDVPAMEQSGLVVRVPDWWKARKPPRPQVQVRIGDQQASQVGVDGLLDFSVDLALDGETLSDAERKKLLAASDGLMLLRGKWVEVNCDQLQEALSHWQQLQSQHAGGIDFLKGMRLLAGAQLDAEETSVDATADWVGITAGNWLRETLEQLRDPSGVVGCSPGEGLNATLRPYQVDGVRWLWFMTRLGLGACLADDMGLGKTIQVIDLLLRLRGHHVLSGMALAAGPRKTPAASAVPLTNVPSLLIVPASLVGNWKQELTRFAPQLKCFFAHRSECDVEMLDRVAKKPADELKDFDLVVTTYT
;
A
#
# COMPACT_ATOMS: atom_id res chain seq x y z
N MET A 1 -7.56 36.72 25.68
CA MET A 1 -8.52 36.73 26.82
C MET A 1 -7.95 35.90 27.98
N ILE A 2 -7.86 36.42 29.21
CA ILE A 2 -7.41 35.62 30.37
C ILE A 2 -8.62 34.89 30.96
N LEU A 3 -8.51 33.58 31.15
CA LEU A 3 -9.55 32.75 31.74
C LEU A 3 -9.18 32.37 33.17
N ARG A 4 -10.19 32.16 34.01
CA ARG A 4 -10.07 31.52 35.33
C ARG A 4 -11.13 30.45 35.49
N ILE A 5 -10.81 29.42 36.26
CA ILE A 5 -11.76 28.39 36.67
C ILE A 5 -12.15 28.60 38.13
N CYS A 6 -13.43 28.39 38.41
CA CYS A 6 -14.03 28.56 39.72
C CYS A 6 -14.75 27.27 40.12
N VAL A 7 -14.69 26.91 41.39
CA VAL A 7 -15.49 25.81 41.96
C VAL A 7 -16.71 26.42 42.65
N SER A 8 -17.91 26.08 42.18
CA SER A 8 -19.14 26.59 42.80
C SER A 8 -19.42 25.93 44.15
N PRO A 9 -20.31 26.49 45.00
CA PRO A 9 -20.72 25.85 46.27
C PRO A 9 -21.33 24.45 46.08
N HIS A 10 -21.84 24.16 44.88
CA HIS A 10 -22.36 22.85 44.52
C HIS A 10 -21.28 21.92 43.95
N GLY A 11 -20.01 22.34 43.91
CA GLY A 11 -18.86 21.61 43.37
C GLY A 11 -18.78 21.55 41.84
N ARG A 12 -19.46 22.46 41.13
CA ARG A 12 -19.36 22.53 39.65
C ARG A 12 -18.20 23.41 39.22
N LEU A 13 -17.54 23.03 38.13
CA LEU A 13 -16.48 23.84 37.53
C LEU A 13 -17.07 24.85 36.56
N LEU A 14 -16.71 26.12 36.73
CA LEU A 14 -17.14 27.23 35.87
C LEU A 14 -15.91 27.94 35.33
N CYS A 15 -15.87 28.19 34.02
CA CYS A 15 -14.79 28.93 33.37
C CYS A 15 -15.28 30.33 32.98
N GLU A 16 -14.66 31.36 33.55
CA GLU A 16 -15.05 32.76 33.39
C GLU A 16 -13.89 33.58 32.83
N PRO A 17 -14.15 34.55 31.93
CA PRO A 17 -13.15 35.52 31.57
C PRO A 17 -12.88 36.51 32.69
N VAL A 18 -11.61 36.82 32.88
CA VAL A 18 -11.18 37.91 33.74
C VAL A 18 -11.48 39.22 33.02
N THR A 19 -12.44 39.99 33.53
CA THR A 19 -12.64 41.39 33.14
C THR A 19 -11.75 42.25 34.04
N ASP A 20 -10.86 43.05 33.46
CA ASP A 20 -9.89 43.86 34.19
C ASP A 20 -10.56 44.71 35.28
N GLY A 21 -10.18 44.47 36.54
CA GLY A 21 -10.77 45.18 37.67
C GLY A 21 -10.39 44.70 39.08
N ALA A 22 -9.16 44.23 39.31
CA ALA A 22 -8.49 44.23 40.62
C ALA A 22 -7.10 43.64 40.47
N GLY A 23 -6.08 44.36 40.92
CA GLY A 23 -4.68 43.97 40.79
C GLY A 23 -4.36 42.65 41.49
N ASP A 24 -3.81 41.71 40.74
CA ASP A 24 -2.76 40.82 41.20
C ASP A 24 -1.96 40.34 39.99
N SER A 25 -0.86 41.05 39.74
CA SER A 25 0.07 40.87 38.63
C SER A 25 1.11 39.79 38.93
N THR A 26 0.71 38.52 38.96
CA THR A 26 1.66 37.39 39.10
C THR A 26 1.43 36.21 38.15
N GLY A 27 0.46 36.27 37.22
CA GLY A 27 0.26 35.23 36.22
C GLY A 27 0.89 35.59 34.87
N THR A 28 1.86 34.80 34.39
CA THR A 28 2.31 34.81 33.00
C THR A 28 1.11 34.78 32.05
N ALA A 29 1.01 35.75 31.13
CA ALA A 29 -0.09 35.83 30.17
C ALA A 29 -0.19 34.52 29.38
N ALA A 30 -1.35 33.87 29.45
CA ALA A 30 -1.63 32.68 28.68
C ALA A 30 -1.94 33.07 27.22
N ASP A 31 -1.22 32.48 26.25
CA ASP A 31 -1.44 32.64 24.81
C ASP A 31 -2.66 31.84 24.31
N LEU A 32 -3.82 32.04 24.92
CA LEU A 32 -5.09 31.47 24.48
C LEU A 32 -5.71 32.35 23.39
N THR A 33 -6.02 31.76 22.24
CA THR A 33 -6.80 32.45 21.20
C THR A 33 -8.22 32.74 21.71
N ASP A 34 -8.83 33.84 21.24
CA ASP A 34 -10.19 34.20 21.66
C ASP A 34 -11.23 33.13 21.25
N ALA A 35 -10.97 32.37 20.17
CA ALA A 35 -11.81 31.25 19.77
C ALA A 35 -11.72 30.08 20.76
N SER A 36 -10.51 29.68 21.16
CA SER A 36 -10.29 28.63 22.17
C SER A 36 -10.85 29.02 23.54
N ALA A 37 -10.70 30.30 23.92
CA ALA A 37 -11.22 30.82 25.18
C ALA A 37 -12.76 30.78 25.23
N ARG A 38 -13.45 31.20 24.17
CA ARG A 38 -14.91 31.10 24.07
C ARG A 38 -15.39 29.65 24.11
N LEU A 39 -14.72 28.76 23.37
CA LEU A 39 -15.09 27.35 23.33
C LEU A 39 -14.95 26.68 24.70
N LEU A 40 -13.90 27.02 25.47
CA LEU A 40 -13.72 26.55 26.84
C LEU A 40 -14.85 27.04 27.74
N CYS A 41 -15.18 28.34 27.72
CA CYS A 41 -16.30 28.88 28.49
C CYS A 41 -17.62 28.20 28.14
N GLU A 42 -17.95 28.06 26.86
CA GLU A 42 -19.17 27.39 26.40
C GLU A 42 -19.22 25.92 26.85
N SER A 43 -18.09 25.23 26.84
CA SER A 43 -18.00 23.82 27.25
C SER A 43 -18.22 23.66 28.76
N PHE A 44 -17.59 24.50 29.58
CA PHE A 44 -17.81 24.51 31.03
C PHE A 44 -19.21 24.97 31.43
N GLN A 45 -19.86 25.84 30.63
CA GLN A 45 -21.27 26.20 30.82
C GLN A 45 -22.22 25.02 30.57
N ARG A 46 -21.90 24.13 29.62
CA ARG A 46 -22.69 22.91 29.37
C ARG A 46 -22.56 21.92 30.51
N SER A 47 -21.33 21.60 30.93
CA SER A 47 -21.05 20.79 32.12
C SER A 47 -19.56 20.81 32.48
N SER A 48 -19.24 20.49 33.74
CA SER A 48 -17.84 20.30 34.18
C SER A 48 -17.14 19.24 33.31
N ALA A 49 -17.80 18.11 33.04
CA ALA A 49 -17.27 17.03 32.21
C ALA A 49 -16.98 17.46 30.76
N ALA A 50 -17.83 18.29 30.16
CA ALA A 50 -17.60 18.79 28.80
C ALA A 50 -16.38 19.71 28.72
N GLY A 51 -16.20 20.58 29.73
CA GLY A 51 -15.00 21.41 29.86
C GLY A 51 -13.73 20.59 30.08
N LEU A 52 -13.76 19.60 30.98
CA LEU A 52 -12.63 18.71 31.26
C LEU A 52 -12.25 17.84 30.04
N LEU A 53 -13.22 17.33 29.29
CA LEU A 53 -12.98 16.62 28.03
C LEU A 53 -12.24 17.52 27.04
N LEU A 54 -12.72 18.74 26.81
CA LEU A 54 -12.08 19.69 25.89
C LEU A 54 -10.64 20.03 26.33
N LEU A 55 -10.39 20.22 27.63
CA LEU A 55 -9.04 20.44 28.14
C LEU A 55 -8.09 19.25 27.91
N ALA A 56 -8.61 18.02 27.97
CA ALA A 56 -7.82 16.82 27.78
C ALA A 56 -7.45 16.55 26.30
N GLU A 57 -8.20 17.13 25.36
CA GLU A 57 -7.99 16.89 23.93
C GLU A 57 -6.66 17.44 23.42
N ALA A 58 -6.02 16.69 22.51
CA ALA A 58 -4.73 17.06 21.93
C ALA A 58 -4.76 18.35 21.09
N ARG A 59 -5.95 18.83 20.70
CA ARG A 59 -6.13 20.08 19.95
C ARG A 59 -5.88 21.34 20.78
N VAL A 60 -5.95 21.26 22.10
CA VAL A 60 -5.60 22.38 23.00
C VAL A 60 -4.09 22.35 23.24
N THR A 61 -3.36 23.11 22.42
CA THR A 61 -1.88 23.16 22.42
C THR A 61 -1.32 24.46 23.00
N GLU A 62 -2.21 25.40 23.30
CA GLU A 62 -1.92 26.71 23.86
C GLU A 62 -1.43 26.60 25.33
N THR A 63 -0.66 27.60 25.76
CA THR A 63 -0.29 27.76 27.17
C THR A 63 -1.53 28.13 27.98
N LEU A 64 -1.81 27.40 29.06
CA LEU A 64 -2.96 27.63 29.92
C LEU A 64 -2.52 28.26 31.26
N PRO A 65 -3.38 29.05 31.92
CA PRO A 65 -3.21 29.46 33.31
C PRO A 65 -3.10 28.25 34.27
N ALA A 66 -2.49 28.45 35.44
CA ALA A 66 -2.15 27.36 36.37
C ALA A 66 -3.36 26.53 36.83
N ASP A 67 -4.50 27.18 37.05
CA ASP A 67 -5.76 26.54 37.42
C ASP A 67 -6.33 25.66 36.30
N LEU A 68 -6.35 26.14 35.06
CA LEU A 68 -6.73 25.34 33.89
C LEU A 68 -5.72 24.22 33.58
N LEU A 69 -4.43 24.43 33.84
CA LEU A 69 -3.41 23.38 33.75
C LEU A 69 -3.67 22.25 34.75
N PHE A 70 -3.98 22.59 36.00
CA PHE A 70 -4.31 21.61 37.04
C PHE A 70 -5.49 20.72 36.62
N TRP A 71 -6.59 21.31 36.14
CA TRP A 71 -7.75 20.56 35.68
C TRP A 71 -7.52 19.77 34.39
N ARG A 72 -6.67 20.29 33.49
CA ARG A 72 -6.21 19.52 32.33
C ARG A 72 -5.44 18.27 32.74
N ASP A 73 -4.54 18.40 33.70
CA ASP A 73 -3.72 17.28 34.16
C ASP A 73 -4.60 16.23 34.88
N ASP A 74 -5.58 16.66 35.67
CA ASP A 74 -6.57 15.76 36.27
C ASP A 74 -7.41 15.02 35.21
N ALA A 75 -7.94 15.74 34.22
CA ALA A 75 -8.67 15.12 33.11
C ALA A 75 -7.79 14.15 32.31
N ARG A 76 -6.51 14.48 32.07
CA ARG A 76 -5.56 13.58 31.39
C ARG A 76 -5.28 12.32 32.19
N ARG A 77 -5.24 12.38 33.53
CA ARG A 77 -5.13 11.20 34.40
C ARG A 77 -6.33 10.29 34.23
N PHE A 78 -7.54 10.85 34.12
CA PHE A 78 -8.75 10.09 33.79
C PHE A 78 -8.61 9.31 32.48
N PHE A 79 -8.29 10.00 31.37
CA PHE A 79 -8.15 9.33 30.08
C PHE A 79 -7.03 8.29 30.09
N GLN A 80 -5.93 8.56 30.82
CA GLN A 80 -4.83 7.61 30.95
C GLN A 80 -5.30 6.31 31.62
N ALA A 81 -6.09 6.42 32.68
CA ALA A 81 -6.61 5.26 33.38
C ALA A 81 -7.58 4.45 32.50
N VAL A 82 -8.42 5.10 31.68
CA VAL A 82 -9.32 4.43 30.74
C VAL A 82 -8.56 3.75 29.60
N CYS A 83 -7.53 4.40 29.05
CA CYS A 83 -6.74 3.84 27.94
C CYS A 83 -5.80 2.69 28.34
N GLN A 84 -5.54 2.50 29.63
CA GLN A 84 -4.75 1.38 30.16
C GLN A 84 -5.59 0.11 30.40
N LEU A 85 -6.91 0.19 30.22
CA LEU A 85 -7.78 -0.99 30.30
C LEU A 85 -7.50 -1.95 29.14
N ASP A 86 -7.56 -3.25 29.43
CA ASP A 86 -7.58 -4.30 28.41
C ASP A 86 -8.91 -4.28 27.64
N GLU A 87 -9.00 -5.01 26.52
CA GLU A 87 -10.18 -4.99 25.64
C GLU A 87 -11.46 -5.41 26.37
N GLU A 88 -11.38 -6.41 27.25
CA GLU A 88 -12.53 -6.92 28.03
C GLU A 88 -13.07 -5.84 28.97
N ARG A 89 -12.20 -5.15 29.72
CA ARG A 89 -12.63 -4.11 30.65
C ARG A 89 -12.96 -2.79 30.00
N LEU A 90 -12.36 -2.50 28.86
CA LEU A 90 -12.77 -1.37 28.05
C LEU A 90 -14.21 -1.58 27.54
N ALA A 91 -14.59 -2.82 27.20
CA ALA A 91 -15.96 -3.18 26.88
C ALA A 91 -16.90 -3.10 28.11
N GLU A 92 -16.47 -3.55 29.29
CA GLU A 92 -17.24 -3.38 30.53
C GLU A 92 -17.46 -1.91 30.88
N PHE A 93 -16.41 -1.10 30.79
CA PHE A 93 -16.49 0.34 30.95
C PHE A 93 -17.47 0.94 29.94
N ALA A 94 -17.38 0.57 28.65
CA ALA A 94 -18.32 1.05 27.64
C ALA A 94 -19.78 0.65 27.93
N ALA A 95 -20.01 -0.55 28.48
CA ALA A 95 -21.34 -1.07 28.82
C ALA A 95 -21.97 -0.42 30.08
N GLY A 96 -21.19 0.35 30.86
CA GLY A 96 -21.68 1.01 32.05
C GLY A 96 -22.05 0.08 33.21
N SER A 97 -21.60 -1.17 33.17
CA SER A 97 -21.75 -2.10 34.27
C SER A 97 -20.93 -1.60 35.46
N SER A 98 -21.59 -1.35 36.59
CA SER A 98 -20.99 -0.90 37.85
C SER A 98 -20.02 -1.93 38.49
N GLY A 99 -19.59 -2.95 37.74
CA GLY A 99 -18.63 -3.98 38.15
C GLY A 99 -17.16 -3.62 37.94
N GLY A 100 -16.84 -2.60 37.13
CA GLY A 100 -15.45 -2.20 36.85
C GLY A 100 -14.78 -1.36 37.95
N VAL A 101 -15.55 -0.86 38.92
CA VAL A 101 -15.02 -0.08 40.05
C VAL A 101 -14.79 -1.00 41.25
N GLY A 102 -13.58 -1.57 41.34
CA GLY A 102 -13.05 -2.11 42.59
C GLY A 102 -13.19 -3.61 42.85
N ARG A 103 -13.65 -4.44 41.89
CA ARG A 103 -13.63 -5.90 42.07
C ARG A 103 -12.46 -6.55 41.32
N PRO A 104 -11.59 -7.34 41.97
CA PRO A 104 -10.57 -8.12 41.26
C PRO A 104 -11.24 -9.20 40.40
N ALA A 105 -10.72 -9.42 39.19
CA ALA A 105 -11.17 -10.49 38.31
C ALA A 105 -11.02 -11.86 39.01
N PRO A 106 -11.97 -12.80 38.85
CA PRO A 106 -11.94 -14.08 39.56
C PRO A 106 -10.71 -14.95 39.22
N ASN A 107 -10.00 -14.67 38.12
CA ASN A 107 -9.01 -15.58 37.54
C ASN A 107 -7.57 -15.03 37.41
N GLY A 108 -7.19 -13.98 38.15
CA GLY A 108 -5.77 -13.60 38.32
C GLY A 108 -4.95 -13.24 37.07
N ARG A 109 -5.57 -13.12 35.89
CA ARG A 109 -4.94 -12.80 34.59
C ARG A 109 -5.51 -11.52 33.93
N GLY A 110 -6.09 -10.61 34.70
CA GLY A 110 -6.61 -9.35 34.18
C GLY A 110 -5.70 -8.19 34.58
N GLY A 111 -5.61 -7.15 33.74
CA GLY A 111 -4.79 -5.96 33.99
C GLY A 111 -5.18 -5.18 35.27
N THR A 112 -4.82 -3.90 35.36
CA THR A 112 -5.19 -3.04 36.50
C THR A 112 -6.63 -2.52 36.34
N PRO A 113 -7.53 -2.61 37.34
CA PRO A 113 -8.90 -2.07 37.22
C PRO A 113 -8.86 -0.54 37.09
N LEU A 114 -9.94 0.09 36.60
CA LEU A 114 -10.08 1.55 36.64
C LEU A 114 -10.22 1.98 38.12
N ARG A 115 -9.07 2.16 38.79
CA ARG A 115 -9.03 2.51 40.21
C ARG A 115 -9.36 3.98 40.36
N ARG A 116 -10.44 4.26 41.08
CA ARG A 116 -10.65 5.59 41.67
C ARG A 116 -9.48 5.87 42.62
N ALA A 117 -9.04 7.12 42.65
CA ALA A 117 -8.07 7.57 43.65
C ALA A 117 -8.61 7.30 45.07
N ASP A 118 -7.74 6.81 45.95
CA ASP A 118 -8.08 6.62 47.36
C ASP A 118 -8.15 7.98 48.09
N ASP A 119 -8.66 7.97 49.33
CA ASP A 119 -8.81 9.20 50.12
C ASP A 119 -7.49 9.96 50.27
N LEU A 120 -6.37 9.24 50.38
CA LEU A 120 -5.04 9.83 50.52
C LEU A 120 -4.61 10.54 49.23
N ALA A 121 -4.76 9.91 48.08
CA ALA A 121 -4.42 10.50 46.78
C ALA A 121 -5.31 11.71 46.45
N LEU A 122 -6.59 11.65 46.81
CA LEU A 122 -7.51 12.79 46.65
C LEU A 122 -7.12 13.95 47.57
N ALA A 123 -6.73 13.69 48.82
CA ALA A 123 -6.26 14.71 49.74
C ALA A 123 -4.98 15.40 49.25
N VAL A 124 -4.03 14.64 48.69
CA VAL A 124 -2.82 15.20 48.06
C VAL A 124 -3.17 16.07 46.87
N LEU A 125 -4.08 15.62 46.00
CA LEU A 125 -4.51 16.38 44.83
C LEU A 125 -5.16 17.73 45.20
N ILE A 126 -5.96 17.75 46.26
CA ILE A 126 -6.57 18.99 46.78
C ILE A 126 -5.50 19.93 47.34
N ALA A 127 -4.50 19.39 48.06
CA ALA A 127 -3.41 20.19 48.60
C ALA A 127 -2.49 20.79 47.52
N GLU A 128 -2.36 20.13 46.37
CA GLU A 128 -1.60 20.60 45.21
C GLU A 128 -2.39 21.58 44.32
N ALA A 129 -3.69 21.77 44.58
CA ALA A 129 -4.52 22.63 43.75
C ALA A 129 -4.07 24.11 43.85
N PRO A 130 -3.86 24.80 42.71
CA PRO A 130 -3.48 26.21 42.72
C PRO A 130 -4.62 27.09 43.26
N PRO A 131 -4.32 28.30 43.75
CA PRO A 131 -5.35 29.23 44.23
C PRO A 131 -6.40 29.51 43.14
N MET A 132 -7.66 29.19 43.44
CA MET A 132 -8.80 29.42 42.56
C MET A 132 -10.03 29.81 43.38
N ARG A 133 -10.98 30.51 42.76
CA ARG A 133 -12.18 30.96 43.48
C ARG A 133 -13.05 29.75 43.84
N GLY A 134 -13.43 29.66 45.11
CA GLY A 134 -14.25 28.55 45.62
C GLY A 134 -13.46 27.27 45.91
N LEU A 135 -12.12 27.35 46.00
CA LEU A 135 -11.27 26.21 46.35
C LEU A 135 -11.69 25.52 47.66
N GLU A 136 -12.29 26.26 48.60
CA GLU A 136 -12.88 25.73 49.85
C GLU A 136 -14.01 24.71 49.62
N TYR A 137 -14.63 24.69 48.44
CA TYR A 137 -15.64 23.71 48.05
C TYR A 137 -15.05 22.49 47.35
N LEU A 138 -13.74 22.45 47.09
CA LEU A 138 -13.07 21.30 46.48
C LEU A 138 -12.83 20.21 47.54
N THR A 139 -13.68 19.20 47.54
CA THR A 139 -13.59 18.06 48.46
C THR A 139 -13.34 16.74 47.71
N PRO A 140 -12.91 15.66 48.40
CA PRO A 140 -12.76 14.36 47.78
C PRO A 140 -14.03 13.87 47.07
N ASP A 141 -15.20 14.19 47.62
CA ASP A 141 -16.49 13.82 47.02
C ASP A 141 -16.81 14.63 45.76
N VAL A 142 -16.41 15.90 45.70
CA VAL A 142 -16.52 16.70 44.48
C VAL A 142 -15.63 16.12 43.38
N LEU A 143 -14.38 15.77 43.68
CA LEU A 143 -13.47 15.14 42.71
C LEU A 143 -14.01 13.80 42.20
N ARG A 144 -14.56 12.96 43.08
CA ARG A 144 -15.23 11.70 42.69
C ARG A 144 -16.40 11.92 41.76
N ARG A 145 -17.25 12.91 42.08
CA ARG A 145 -18.40 13.23 41.24
C ARG A 145 -17.97 13.74 39.87
N LEU A 146 -16.97 14.62 39.80
CA LEU A 146 -16.42 15.11 38.53
C LEU A 146 -15.86 13.97 37.68
N TRP A 147 -15.17 13.02 38.31
CA TRP A 147 -14.67 11.81 37.66
C TRP A 147 -15.81 10.96 37.08
N ASP A 148 -16.89 10.78 37.83
CA ASP A 148 -18.06 10.00 37.40
C ASP A 148 -18.83 10.70 36.26
N GLU A 149 -19.00 12.02 36.34
CA GLU A 149 -19.59 12.83 35.27
C GLU A 149 -18.76 12.73 33.98
N LEU A 150 -17.42 12.75 34.08
CA LEU A 150 -16.53 12.58 32.94
C LEU A 150 -16.61 11.15 32.37
N ALA A 151 -16.67 10.13 33.23
CA ALA A 151 -16.84 8.74 32.81
C ALA A 151 -18.14 8.49 32.05
N GLU A 152 -19.26 9.05 32.54
CA GLU A 152 -20.55 8.99 31.84
C GLU A 152 -20.48 9.67 30.47
N LEU A 153 -19.90 10.87 30.40
CA LEU A 153 -19.76 11.59 29.14
C LEU A 153 -18.91 10.82 28.13
N VAL A 154 -17.78 10.24 28.55
CA VAL A 154 -16.90 9.45 27.67
C VAL A 154 -17.59 8.19 27.16
N ARG A 155 -18.35 7.47 28.00
CA ARG A 155 -19.15 6.30 27.57
C ARG A 155 -20.15 6.69 26.49
N ARG A 156 -20.92 7.74 26.75
CA ARG A 156 -21.90 8.27 25.78
C ARG A 156 -21.23 8.66 24.45
N ARG A 157 -20.14 9.44 24.49
CA ARG A 157 -19.41 9.83 23.27
C ARG A 157 -18.81 8.64 22.52
N GLY A 158 -18.35 7.63 23.24
CA GLY A 158 -17.88 6.38 22.65
C GLY A 158 -18.97 5.65 21.85
N THR A 159 -20.21 5.64 22.33
CA THR A 159 -21.36 5.06 21.59
C THR A 159 -21.78 5.88 20.38
N GLU A 160 -21.60 7.20 20.42
CA GLU A 160 -21.94 8.13 19.32
C GLU A 160 -20.88 8.14 18.20
N THR A 161 -19.68 7.60 18.44
CA THR A 161 -18.55 7.66 17.50
C THR A 161 -18.50 6.41 16.61
N GLU A 162 -18.37 6.60 15.31
CA GLU A 162 -18.13 5.50 14.36
C GLU A 162 -16.79 4.82 14.66
N GLY A 163 -16.79 3.50 14.86
CA GLY A 163 -15.64 2.76 15.39
C GLY A 163 -15.57 2.68 16.92
N GLY A 164 -16.60 3.17 17.62
CA GLY A 164 -16.82 2.96 19.05
C GLY A 164 -15.89 3.74 19.98
N LEU A 165 -15.88 3.34 21.26
CA LEU A 165 -15.03 3.95 22.28
C LEU A 165 -13.52 3.96 21.92
N PRO A 166 -12.94 2.92 21.31
CA PRO A 166 -11.53 2.96 20.89
C PRO A 166 -11.22 4.01 19.81
N ALA A 167 -12.16 4.29 18.90
CA ALA A 167 -12.01 5.36 17.91
C ALA A 167 -12.13 6.74 18.57
N PHE A 168 -13.10 6.89 19.48
CA PHE A 168 -13.28 8.13 20.25
C PHE A 168 -12.03 8.47 21.08
N LEU A 169 -11.48 7.52 21.84
CA LEU A 169 -10.29 7.75 22.66
C LEU A 169 -9.07 8.15 21.81
N ARG A 170 -8.91 7.57 20.61
CA ARG A 170 -7.88 7.96 19.65
C ARG A 170 -8.07 9.39 19.12
N ALA A 171 -9.32 9.83 18.93
CA ALA A 171 -9.62 11.19 18.51
C ALA A 171 -9.35 12.23 19.61
N VAL A 172 -9.66 11.89 20.87
CA VAL A 172 -9.40 12.77 22.03
C VAL A 172 -7.91 12.96 22.25
N ASN A 173 -7.12 11.89 22.24
CA ASN A 173 -5.67 11.98 22.40
C ASN A 173 -4.93 10.93 21.54
N PRO A 174 -4.48 11.32 20.33
CA PRO A 174 -3.86 10.40 19.38
C PRO A 174 -2.61 9.70 19.90
N PHE A 175 -1.91 10.29 20.87
CA PHE A 175 -0.63 9.80 21.40
C PHE A 175 -0.77 8.95 22.68
N GLN A 176 -1.99 8.77 23.18
CA GLN A 176 -2.25 8.14 24.46
C GLN A 176 -1.98 6.63 24.47
N HIS A 177 -2.14 5.96 23.32
CA HIS A 177 -1.77 4.56 23.14
C HIS A 177 -0.26 4.30 23.34
N LEU A 178 0.58 5.33 23.30
CA LEU A 178 2.02 5.23 23.47
C LEU A 178 2.48 5.34 24.93
N LEU A 179 1.65 5.88 25.84
CA LEU A 179 2.02 6.10 27.24
C LEU A 179 2.25 4.79 27.99
N GLY A 180 3.35 4.70 28.74
CA GLY A 180 3.73 3.48 29.44
C GLY A 180 4.22 2.35 28.53
N ARG A 181 4.39 2.57 27.22
CA ARG A 181 4.99 1.58 26.31
C ARG A 181 6.50 1.74 26.22
N VAL A 182 7.17 0.61 26.10
CA VAL A 182 8.60 0.55 25.76
C VAL A 182 8.75 0.73 24.26
N THR A 183 9.69 1.60 23.87
CA THR A 183 10.06 1.86 22.48
C THR A 183 11.52 1.46 22.26
N PHE A 184 11.76 0.59 21.29
CA PHE A 184 13.10 0.27 20.81
C PHE A 184 13.44 1.16 19.62
N HIS A 185 14.60 1.80 19.68
CA HIS A 185 15.11 2.67 18.62
C HIS A 185 16.34 2.02 18.04
N LEU A 186 16.35 1.84 16.72
CA LEU A 186 17.53 1.52 15.94
C LEU A 186 17.75 2.66 14.94
N ALA A 187 18.93 3.25 14.95
CA ALA A 187 19.31 4.35 14.06
C ALA A 187 20.67 4.09 13.42
N GLU A 188 20.95 4.72 12.29
CA GLU A 188 22.28 4.70 11.69
C GLU A 188 23.29 5.49 12.53
N ASN A 189 24.48 4.93 12.70
CA ASN A 189 25.63 5.53 13.33
C ASN A 189 26.75 5.71 12.30
N LYS A 190 26.78 6.87 11.64
CA LYS A 190 27.80 7.18 10.61
C LYS A 190 29.19 7.46 11.17
N ARG A 191 29.36 7.44 12.50
CA ARG A 191 30.64 7.75 13.18
C ARG A 191 31.53 6.52 13.37
N ASP A 192 30.97 5.31 13.27
CA ASP A 192 31.69 4.06 13.48
C ASP A 192 31.34 3.07 12.37
N GLU A 193 32.29 2.84 11.46
CA GLU A 193 32.10 1.92 10.33
C GLU A 193 32.00 0.45 10.78
N SER A 194 32.63 0.08 11.90
CA SER A 194 32.56 -1.27 12.44
C SER A 194 31.23 -1.56 13.14
N ARG A 195 30.60 -0.51 13.68
CA ARG A 195 29.31 -0.55 14.37
C ARG A 195 28.39 0.56 13.85
N PRO A 196 27.88 0.39 12.61
CA PRO A 196 27.18 1.45 11.91
C PRO A 196 25.73 1.66 12.38
N PHE A 197 25.33 1.03 13.48
CA PHE A 197 24.00 1.15 14.06
C PHE A 197 24.07 1.53 15.53
N ALA A 198 23.12 2.34 15.99
CA ALA A 198 22.94 2.69 17.39
C ALA A 198 21.57 2.19 17.87
N PHE A 199 21.57 1.50 19.00
CA PHE A 199 20.37 1.00 19.65
C PHE A 199 20.12 1.71 20.99
N LEU A 200 18.86 2.02 21.27
CA LEU A 200 18.41 2.55 22.55
C LEU A 200 16.99 2.06 22.88
N ALA A 201 16.78 1.57 24.09
CA ALA A 201 15.44 1.35 24.64
C ALA A 201 14.99 2.57 25.48
N THR A 202 13.77 3.03 25.22
CA THR A 202 13.12 4.11 25.97
C THR A 202 11.73 3.69 26.39
N TYR A 203 11.09 4.46 27.25
CA TYR A 203 9.65 4.33 27.51
C TYR A 203 8.99 5.70 27.50
N SER A 204 7.72 5.71 27.12
CA SER A 204 6.89 6.90 27.12
C SER A 204 6.46 7.23 28.55
N HIS A 205 7.08 8.24 29.15
CA HIS A 205 6.91 8.56 30.56
C HIS A 205 5.70 9.48 30.80
N ARG A 206 5.59 10.58 30.04
CA ARG A 206 4.51 11.57 30.14
C ARG A 206 4.23 12.22 28.78
N LEU A 207 3.06 12.87 28.65
CA LEU A 207 2.80 13.82 27.57
C LEU A 207 3.27 15.21 28.01
N SER A 208 3.97 15.92 27.13
CA SER A 208 4.33 17.32 27.33
C SER A 208 3.07 18.22 27.33
N ALA A 209 3.23 19.48 27.76
CA ALA A 209 2.17 20.49 27.69
C ALA A 209 1.58 20.65 26.28
N LYS A 210 2.39 20.38 25.23
CA LYS A 210 2.01 20.41 23.80
C LYS A 210 1.56 19.04 23.24
N ALA A 211 1.19 18.09 24.11
CA ALA A 211 0.73 16.75 23.74
C ALA A 211 1.75 15.87 22.97
N ALA A 212 3.04 16.20 22.97
CA ALA A 212 4.10 15.32 22.46
C ALA A 212 4.55 14.31 23.54
N VAL A 213 4.77 13.05 23.15
CA VAL A 213 5.27 12.00 24.03
C VAL A 213 6.70 12.29 24.46
N GLN A 214 6.95 12.35 25.77
CA GLN A 214 8.29 12.45 26.32
C GLN A 214 8.84 11.07 26.61
N HIS A 215 9.91 10.72 25.91
CA HIS A 215 10.63 9.47 26.09
C HIS A 215 11.75 9.65 27.12
N LEU A 216 11.88 8.70 28.04
CA LEU A 216 13.04 8.57 28.92
C LEU A 216 13.79 7.27 28.62
N PRO A 217 15.13 7.23 28.76
CA PRO A 217 15.88 5.99 28.67
C PRO A 217 15.31 4.94 29.62
N LEU A 218 15.18 3.70 29.18
CA LEU A 218 14.57 2.64 29.98
C LEU A 218 15.31 2.40 31.31
N ALA A 219 16.62 2.71 31.35
CA ALA A 219 17.42 2.73 32.58
C ALA A 219 16.85 3.61 33.69
N GLN A 220 16.19 4.73 33.35
CA GLN A 220 15.57 5.64 34.31
C GLN A 220 14.38 4.99 35.01
N ALA A 221 13.66 4.08 34.34
CA ALA A 221 12.56 3.35 34.96
C ALA A 221 13.04 2.49 36.15
N LEU A 222 14.24 1.89 36.05
CA LEU A 222 14.83 1.12 37.16
C LEU A 222 15.12 2.01 38.38
N LYS A 223 15.48 3.28 38.17
CA LYS A 223 15.75 4.24 39.26
C LYS A 223 14.46 4.78 39.86
N GLN A 224 13.47 5.10 39.02
CA GLN A 224 12.20 5.68 39.43
C GLN A 224 11.30 4.68 40.17
N TYR A 225 11.34 3.40 39.80
CA TYR A 225 10.50 2.36 40.38
C TYR A 225 11.28 1.39 41.29
N ALA A 226 12.38 1.87 41.91
CA ALA A 226 13.25 1.07 42.78
C ALA A 226 12.64 0.71 44.15
N GLY A 227 11.58 1.39 44.58
CA GLY A 227 10.91 1.12 45.86
C GLY A 227 9.98 -0.11 45.83
N GLU A 228 9.84 -0.81 46.96
CA GLU A 228 9.04 -2.06 47.07
C GLU A 228 7.57 -1.91 46.60
N ARG A 229 6.99 -0.70 46.73
CA ARG A 229 5.60 -0.42 46.33
C ARG A 229 5.40 -0.21 44.81
N ASP A 230 6.47 -0.06 44.03
CA ASP A 230 6.41 0.24 42.59
C ASP A 230 6.96 -0.87 41.69
N GLN A 231 7.35 -2.02 42.24
CA GLN A 231 7.81 -3.19 41.46
C GLN A 231 6.73 -3.72 40.51
N VAL A 232 5.46 -3.59 40.87
CA VAL A 232 4.32 -3.99 40.02
C VAL A 232 4.28 -3.15 38.74
N LYS A 233 4.47 -1.83 38.83
CA LYS A 233 4.47 -0.92 37.67
C LYS A 233 5.67 -1.17 36.76
N LEU A 234 6.83 -1.48 37.33
CA LEU A 234 8.01 -1.86 36.53
C LEU A 234 7.79 -3.20 35.83
N ALA A 235 7.13 -4.17 36.48
CA ALA A 235 6.78 -5.45 35.90
C ALA A 235 5.77 -5.29 34.75
N GLU A 236 4.76 -4.45 34.90
CA GLU A 236 3.80 -4.08 33.85
C GLU A 236 4.50 -3.41 32.66
N LEU A 237 5.41 -2.45 32.91
CA LEU A 237 6.19 -1.77 31.88
C LEU A 237 7.07 -2.74 31.07
N LEU A 238 7.68 -3.72 31.74
CA LEU A 238 8.56 -4.71 31.10
C LEU A 238 7.83 -5.95 30.57
N ALA A 239 6.51 -6.09 30.81
CA ALA A 239 5.76 -7.25 30.33
C ALA A 239 5.82 -7.42 28.79
N PRO A 240 5.66 -6.38 27.96
CA PRO A 240 5.83 -6.47 26.51
C PRO A 240 7.24 -6.89 26.09
N VAL A 241 8.26 -6.44 26.82
CA VAL A 241 9.67 -6.82 26.56
C VAL A 241 9.90 -8.30 26.84
N ARG A 242 9.31 -8.83 27.93
CA ARG A 242 9.40 -10.24 28.27
C ARG A 242 8.67 -11.12 27.26
N ALA A 243 7.47 -10.70 26.83
CA ALA A 243 6.74 -11.40 25.77
C ALA A 243 7.53 -11.42 24.45
N ALA A 244 8.15 -10.29 24.07
CA ALA A 244 9.00 -10.23 22.87
C ALA A 244 10.25 -11.11 22.97
N ALA A 245 10.76 -11.41 24.16
CA ALA A 245 11.89 -12.30 24.35
C ALA A 245 11.59 -13.77 24.01
N ASP A 246 10.31 -14.17 23.99
CA ASP A 246 9.91 -15.51 23.57
C ASP A 246 9.97 -15.67 22.04
N GLY A 247 9.70 -14.60 21.30
CA GLY A 247 9.70 -14.56 19.83
C GLY A 247 10.96 -13.98 19.17
N SER A 248 11.86 -13.35 19.95
CA SER A 248 13.10 -12.75 19.44
C SER A 248 14.31 -13.14 20.29
N ALA A 249 15.25 -13.85 19.67
CA ALA A 249 16.52 -14.21 20.30
C ALA A 249 17.32 -12.95 20.70
N VAL A 250 17.26 -11.90 19.88
CA VAL A 250 17.96 -10.63 20.17
C VAL A 250 17.41 -9.98 21.44
N VAL A 251 16.09 -9.92 21.59
CA VAL A 251 15.47 -9.33 22.81
C VAL A 251 15.81 -10.16 24.04
N LYS A 252 15.80 -11.50 23.91
CA LYS A 252 16.19 -12.42 24.99
C LYS A 252 17.64 -12.21 25.44
N GLU A 253 18.57 -12.09 24.50
CA GLU A 253 19.99 -11.79 24.77
C GLU A 253 20.14 -10.42 25.46
N LEU A 254 19.45 -9.39 24.98
CA LEU A 254 19.48 -8.04 25.55
C LEU A 254 18.95 -7.97 26.98
N LEU A 255 17.89 -8.74 27.28
CA LEU A 255 17.30 -8.80 28.60
C LEU A 255 18.20 -9.57 29.57
N ALA A 256 18.75 -10.72 29.16
CA ALA A 256 19.63 -11.55 29.98
C ALA A 256 20.95 -10.84 30.33
N SER A 257 21.54 -10.12 29.37
CA SER A 257 22.79 -9.37 29.54
C SER A 257 22.61 -8.02 30.26
N ARG A 258 21.36 -7.59 30.51
CA ARG A 258 21.01 -6.23 30.96
C ARG A 258 21.44 -5.10 30.00
N ALA A 259 21.94 -5.42 28.81
CA ALA A 259 22.35 -4.44 27.82
C ALA A 259 21.17 -3.60 27.32
N LEU A 260 19.93 -4.09 27.45
CA LEU A 260 18.70 -3.37 27.16
C LEU A 260 18.63 -1.97 27.83
N PHE A 261 19.23 -1.81 29.00
CA PHE A 261 19.18 -0.57 29.77
C PHE A 261 20.32 0.39 29.44
N GLN A 262 21.10 0.16 28.38
CA GLN A 262 22.20 1.03 27.99
C GLN A 262 22.15 1.34 26.48
N PRO A 263 22.54 2.56 26.05
CA PRO A 263 22.77 2.84 24.64
C PRO A 263 23.91 1.96 24.11
N GLN A 264 23.76 1.40 22.91
CA GLN A 264 24.72 0.48 22.32
C GLN A 264 25.03 0.85 20.87
N ALA A 265 26.28 0.65 20.46
CA ALA A 265 26.65 0.61 19.04
C ALA A 265 26.69 -0.85 18.58
N TRP A 266 26.01 -1.18 17.49
CA TRP A 266 25.80 -2.53 17.01
C TRP A 266 26.51 -2.79 15.68
N PRO A 267 27.13 -3.97 15.51
CA PRO A 267 27.57 -4.44 14.21
C PRO A 267 26.38 -4.78 13.32
N ILE A 268 26.64 -4.86 12.02
CA ILE A 268 25.65 -5.18 10.98
C ILE A 268 24.85 -6.45 11.29
N SER A 269 25.53 -7.52 11.69
CA SER A 269 24.90 -8.83 11.96
C SER A 269 23.89 -8.79 13.12
N GLN A 270 24.11 -7.95 14.13
CA GLN A 270 23.18 -7.77 15.24
C GLN A 270 21.99 -6.90 14.83
N ALA A 271 22.24 -5.80 14.11
CA ALA A 271 21.19 -4.95 13.57
C ALA A 271 20.26 -5.71 12.62
N TYR A 272 20.82 -6.55 11.74
CA TYR A 272 20.03 -7.38 10.83
C TYR A 272 19.11 -8.38 11.57
N ARG A 273 19.65 -9.10 12.56
CA ARG A 273 18.83 -10.00 13.41
C ARG A 273 17.69 -9.24 14.09
N PHE A 274 17.97 -8.05 14.63
CA PHE A 274 16.96 -7.20 15.24
C PHE A 274 15.88 -6.78 14.24
N LEU A 275 16.28 -6.33 13.04
CA LEU A 275 15.37 -5.86 11.99
C LEU A 275 14.41 -6.95 11.48
N ARG A 276 14.88 -8.21 11.41
CA ARG A 276 14.05 -9.37 11.06
C ARG A 276 13.01 -9.70 12.13
N ASP A 277 13.35 -9.49 13.40
CA ASP A 277 12.50 -9.80 14.54
C ASP A 277 11.47 -8.69 14.84
N VAL A 278 11.52 -7.54 14.14
CA VAL A 278 10.60 -6.40 14.35
C VAL A 278 9.12 -6.80 14.37
N PRO A 279 8.60 -7.61 13.41
CA PRO A 279 7.19 -8.00 13.45
C PRO A 279 6.79 -8.74 14.74
N ALA A 280 7.66 -9.61 15.26
CA ALA A 280 7.41 -10.33 16.51
C ALA A 280 7.43 -9.38 17.72
N MET A 281 8.33 -8.39 17.72
CA MET A 281 8.39 -7.36 18.77
C MET A 281 7.12 -6.49 18.79
N GLU A 282 6.65 -6.05 17.62
CA GLU A 282 5.43 -5.23 17.50
C GLU A 282 4.17 -6.00 17.93
N GLN A 283 4.07 -7.29 17.55
CA GLN A 283 3.00 -8.19 17.99
C GLN A 283 2.97 -8.37 19.52
N SER A 284 4.13 -8.25 20.17
CA SER A 284 4.28 -8.32 21.63
C SER A 284 3.90 -7.03 22.35
N GLY A 285 3.50 -5.98 21.62
CA GLY A 285 3.08 -4.69 22.17
C GLY A 285 4.20 -3.65 22.29
N LEU A 286 5.41 -3.96 21.82
CA LEU A 286 6.51 -2.98 21.74
C LEU A 286 6.30 -2.01 20.60
N VAL A 287 6.75 -0.77 20.79
CA VAL A 287 6.89 0.18 19.69
C VAL A 287 8.30 0.06 19.15
N VAL A 288 8.47 -0.13 17.85
CA VAL A 288 9.79 -0.26 17.24
C VAL A 288 9.99 0.87 16.23
N ARG A 289 11.07 1.63 16.42
CA ARG A 289 11.50 2.73 15.55
C ARG A 289 12.78 2.28 14.86
N VAL A 290 12.71 2.14 13.55
CA VAL A 290 13.81 1.73 12.67
C VAL A 290 14.09 2.81 11.64
N PRO A 291 15.24 2.79 10.94
CA PRO A 291 15.52 3.74 9.88
C PRO A 291 14.47 3.66 8.75
N ASP A 292 14.18 4.80 8.11
CA ASP A 292 13.09 4.95 7.14
C ASP A 292 13.22 4.05 5.89
N TRP A 293 14.43 3.57 5.59
CA TRP A 293 14.66 2.64 4.49
C TRP A 293 14.22 1.22 4.80
N TRP A 294 14.11 0.82 6.07
CA TRP A 294 13.66 -0.52 6.43
C TRP A 294 12.14 -0.61 6.42
N LYS A 295 11.61 -1.45 5.54
CA LYS A 295 10.19 -1.80 5.52
C LYS A 295 10.05 -3.26 5.89
N ALA A 296 9.63 -3.54 7.14
CA ALA A 296 9.65 -4.90 7.70
C ALA A 296 8.95 -5.98 6.84
N ARG A 297 7.92 -5.61 6.07
CA ARG A 297 7.21 -6.53 5.15
C ARG A 297 7.86 -6.67 3.77
N LYS A 298 8.65 -5.70 3.33
CA LYS A 298 9.29 -5.67 2.02
C LYS A 298 10.61 -4.88 2.11
N PRO A 299 11.63 -5.45 2.77
CA PRO A 299 12.89 -4.76 2.98
C PRO A 299 13.56 -4.48 1.62
N PRO A 300 14.34 -3.40 1.52
CA PRO A 300 15.05 -3.08 0.29
C PRO A 300 16.07 -4.18 0.02
N ARG A 301 15.98 -4.85 -1.13
CA ARG A 301 16.88 -5.94 -1.50
C ARG A 301 17.20 -5.88 -3.00
N PRO A 302 18.41 -6.26 -3.43
CA PRO A 302 18.69 -6.51 -4.83
C PRO A 302 17.85 -7.69 -5.32
N GLN A 303 17.46 -7.65 -6.58
CA GLN A 303 16.68 -8.71 -7.22
C GLN A 303 17.31 -9.09 -8.56
N VAL A 304 17.10 -10.35 -8.95
CA VAL A 304 17.34 -10.81 -10.31
C VAL A 304 16.21 -10.23 -11.17
N GLN A 305 16.58 -9.26 -12.00
CA GLN A 305 15.70 -8.57 -12.91
C GLN A 305 15.71 -9.27 -14.26
N VAL A 306 14.57 -9.84 -14.63
CA VAL A 306 14.30 -10.39 -15.95
C VAL A 306 13.57 -9.34 -16.78
N ARG A 307 14.16 -8.95 -17.91
CA ARG A 307 13.54 -8.05 -18.88
C ARG A 307 13.18 -8.81 -20.12
N ILE A 308 12.01 -8.53 -20.68
CA ILE A 308 11.46 -9.20 -21.85
C ILE A 308 11.02 -8.15 -22.88
N GLY A 309 11.48 -8.26 -24.12
CA GLY A 309 11.09 -7.39 -25.23
C GLY A 309 11.63 -5.97 -25.11
N ASP A 310 12.94 -5.83 -24.93
CA ASP A 310 13.61 -4.52 -24.96
C ASP A 310 13.76 -4.02 -26.40
N GLN A 311 13.97 -4.93 -27.36
CA GLN A 311 14.03 -4.64 -28.79
C GLN A 311 12.79 -5.15 -29.53
N GLN A 312 12.54 -4.58 -30.70
CA GLN A 312 11.49 -5.07 -31.57
C GLN A 312 11.82 -6.49 -32.03
N ALA A 313 10.84 -7.41 -31.92
CA ALA A 313 10.98 -8.77 -32.39
C ALA A 313 11.41 -8.82 -33.86
N SER A 314 12.31 -9.76 -34.19
CA SER A 314 12.86 -9.94 -35.54
C SER A 314 11.82 -10.39 -36.57
N GLN A 315 10.66 -10.88 -36.09
CA GLN A 315 9.48 -11.20 -36.89
C GLN A 315 8.24 -10.57 -36.27
N VAL A 316 7.27 -10.24 -37.12
CA VAL A 316 5.99 -9.64 -36.73
C VAL A 316 4.95 -10.74 -36.58
N GLY A 317 4.39 -10.92 -35.39
CA GLY A 317 3.41 -11.96 -35.11
C GLY A 317 3.54 -12.56 -33.72
N VAL A 318 2.61 -13.45 -33.39
CA VAL A 318 2.72 -14.32 -32.20
C VAL A 318 4.02 -15.12 -32.23
N ASP A 319 4.46 -15.54 -33.42
CA ASP A 319 5.71 -16.29 -33.65
C ASP A 319 6.99 -15.40 -33.54
N GLY A 320 6.82 -14.11 -33.27
CA GLY A 320 7.93 -13.18 -33.05
C GLY A 320 8.68 -13.48 -31.75
N LEU A 321 9.98 -13.73 -31.86
CA LEU A 321 10.84 -13.97 -30.70
C LEU A 321 11.18 -12.64 -30.02
N LEU A 322 10.79 -12.51 -28.76
CA LEU A 322 11.15 -11.41 -27.87
C LEU A 322 12.54 -11.66 -27.31
N ASP A 323 13.39 -10.63 -27.34
CA ASP A 323 14.64 -10.67 -26.60
C ASP A 323 14.34 -10.72 -25.09
N PHE A 324 15.29 -11.26 -24.35
CA PHE A 324 15.15 -11.42 -22.92
C PHE A 324 16.52 -11.37 -22.25
N SER A 325 16.61 -10.55 -21.21
CA SER A 325 17.85 -10.31 -20.50
C SER A 325 17.68 -10.53 -19.01
N VAL A 326 18.74 -11.00 -18.37
CA VAL A 326 18.78 -11.30 -16.95
C VAL A 326 19.93 -10.50 -16.35
N ASP A 327 19.60 -9.61 -15.41
CA ASP A 327 20.56 -8.76 -14.72
C ASP A 327 20.25 -8.71 -13.22
N LEU A 328 21.17 -8.21 -12.42
CA LEU A 328 20.88 -7.84 -11.03
C LEU A 328 20.49 -6.37 -10.98
N ALA A 329 19.39 -6.05 -10.31
CA ALA A 329 18.92 -4.69 -10.14
C ALA A 329 18.60 -4.37 -8.68
N LEU A 330 18.67 -3.08 -8.33
CA LEU A 330 18.17 -2.54 -7.06
C LEU A 330 17.24 -1.39 -7.39
N ASP A 331 16.03 -1.39 -6.81
CA ASP A 331 15.00 -0.38 -7.09
C ASP A 331 14.68 -0.20 -8.60
N GLY A 332 14.87 -1.27 -9.41
CA GLY A 332 14.65 -1.26 -10.87
C GLY A 332 15.86 -0.83 -11.71
N GLU A 333 16.92 -0.32 -11.09
CA GLU A 333 18.16 0.06 -11.78
C GLU A 333 19.17 -1.08 -11.79
N THR A 334 19.79 -1.35 -12.94
CA THR A 334 20.80 -2.41 -13.07
C THR A 334 22.05 -2.07 -12.24
N LEU A 335 22.59 -3.08 -11.59
CA LEU A 335 23.86 -3.02 -10.88
C LEU A 335 25.03 -3.06 -11.87
N SER A 336 26.07 -2.28 -11.62
CA SER A 336 27.33 -2.34 -12.35
C SER A 336 28.11 -3.63 -12.02
N ASP A 337 29.05 -4.03 -12.87
CA ASP A 337 29.85 -5.25 -12.65
C ASP A 337 30.63 -5.23 -11.32
N ALA A 338 31.12 -4.06 -10.92
CA ALA A 338 31.80 -3.88 -9.65
C ALA A 338 30.83 -4.08 -8.46
N GLU A 339 29.62 -3.53 -8.55
CA GLU A 339 28.57 -3.72 -7.54
C GLU A 339 28.11 -5.18 -7.46
N ARG A 340 27.94 -5.85 -8.61
CA ARG A 340 27.57 -7.27 -8.68
C ARG A 340 28.61 -8.16 -8.01
N LYS A 341 29.90 -7.97 -8.34
CA LYS A 341 30.99 -8.71 -7.71
C LYS A 341 31.03 -8.48 -6.20
N LYS A 342 30.83 -7.24 -5.76
CA LYS A 342 30.79 -6.89 -4.34
C LYS A 342 29.60 -7.54 -3.62
N LEU A 343 28.44 -7.58 -4.28
CA LEU A 343 27.21 -8.20 -3.76
C LEU A 343 27.35 -9.72 -3.62
N LEU A 344 27.83 -10.39 -4.66
CA LEU A 344 27.99 -11.84 -4.68
C LEU A 344 29.11 -12.35 -3.76
N ALA A 345 30.04 -11.48 -3.36
CA ALA A 345 31.10 -11.76 -2.39
C ALA A 345 30.73 -11.37 -0.96
N ALA A 346 29.57 -10.72 -0.74
CA ALA A 346 29.14 -10.34 0.59
C ALA A 346 28.67 -11.57 1.39
N SER A 347 28.64 -11.44 2.72
CA SER A 347 27.95 -12.40 3.58
C SER A 347 26.48 -12.01 3.74
N ASP A 348 25.63 -12.98 4.05
CA ASP A 348 24.21 -12.73 4.31
C ASP A 348 24.00 -11.68 5.40
N GLY A 349 23.02 -10.80 5.18
CA GLY A 349 22.66 -9.75 6.13
C GLY A 349 22.33 -8.43 5.46
N LEU A 350 22.96 -7.36 5.92
CA LEU A 350 22.81 -6.04 5.33
C LEU A 350 24.10 -5.60 4.67
N MET A 351 23.98 -4.99 3.51
CA MET A 351 25.09 -4.42 2.77
C MET A 351 24.77 -2.97 2.39
N LEU A 352 25.76 -2.09 2.51
CA LEU A 352 25.63 -0.73 2.02
C LEU A 352 25.92 -0.70 0.51
N LEU A 353 24.89 -0.42 -0.28
CA LEU A 353 24.93 -0.33 -1.74
C LEU A 353 24.29 1.00 -2.18
N ARG A 354 24.98 1.78 -3.01
CA ARG A 354 24.53 3.12 -3.46
C ARG A 354 24.07 4.05 -2.33
N GLY A 355 24.74 3.97 -1.17
CA GLY A 355 24.39 4.77 0.01
C GLY A 355 23.13 4.32 0.76
N LYS A 356 22.54 3.18 0.40
CA LYS A 356 21.39 2.56 1.08
C LYS A 356 21.77 1.21 1.67
N TRP A 357 21.23 0.87 2.84
CA TRP A 357 21.33 -0.47 3.39
C TRP A 357 20.31 -1.38 2.71
N VAL A 358 20.78 -2.50 2.17
CA VAL A 358 19.94 -3.49 1.51
C VAL A 358 20.14 -4.86 2.13
N GLU A 359 19.06 -5.63 2.22
CA GLU A 359 19.09 -7.03 2.62
C GLU A 359 19.71 -7.87 1.50
N VAL A 360 20.66 -8.72 1.87
CA VAL A 360 21.38 -9.60 0.97
C VAL A 360 21.27 -11.03 1.49
N ASN A 361 20.83 -11.92 0.62
CA ASN A 361 20.92 -13.37 0.78
C ASN A 361 21.66 -13.88 -0.45
N CYS A 362 22.95 -14.17 -0.30
CA CYS A 362 23.82 -14.50 -1.42
C CYS A 362 23.45 -15.85 -2.03
N ASP A 363 23.06 -16.83 -1.21
CA ASP A 363 22.67 -18.16 -1.67
C ASP A 363 21.42 -18.08 -2.54
N GLN A 364 20.35 -17.40 -2.08
CA GLN A 364 19.12 -17.25 -2.85
C GLN A 364 19.30 -16.39 -4.11
N LEU A 365 20.13 -15.34 -4.04
CA LEU A 365 20.46 -14.52 -5.22
C LEU A 365 21.25 -15.30 -6.27
N GLN A 366 22.23 -16.11 -5.86
CA GLN A 366 23.02 -16.94 -6.78
C GLN A 366 22.16 -18.04 -7.40
N GLU A 367 21.34 -18.71 -6.60
CA GLU A 367 20.42 -19.73 -7.07
C GLU A 367 19.47 -19.15 -8.12
N ALA A 368 18.77 -18.05 -7.80
CA ALA A 368 17.88 -17.37 -8.74
C ALA A 368 18.62 -16.89 -10.00
N LEU A 369 19.79 -16.26 -9.84
CA LEU A 369 20.56 -15.74 -10.98
C LEU A 369 20.98 -16.88 -11.92
N SER A 370 21.46 -17.99 -11.37
CA SER A 370 21.89 -19.16 -12.15
C SER A 370 20.74 -19.81 -12.92
N HIS A 371 19.57 -19.94 -12.28
CA HIS A 371 18.35 -20.47 -12.91
C HIS A 371 17.92 -19.63 -14.10
N TRP A 372 17.81 -18.31 -13.91
CA TRP A 372 17.39 -17.39 -14.97
C TRP A 372 18.44 -17.25 -16.07
N GLN A 373 19.74 -17.28 -15.75
CA GLN A 373 20.81 -17.31 -16.77
C GLN A 373 20.82 -18.62 -17.58
N GLN A 374 20.49 -19.75 -16.96
CA GLN A 374 20.34 -21.02 -17.66
C GLN A 374 19.17 -20.96 -18.65
N LEU A 375 18.00 -20.49 -18.20
CA LEU A 375 16.88 -20.19 -19.09
C LEU A 375 17.29 -19.19 -20.19
N GLN A 376 18.16 -18.22 -19.85
CA GLN A 376 18.74 -17.29 -20.81
C GLN A 376 19.52 -17.97 -21.94
N SER A 377 20.35 -18.93 -21.58
CA SER A 377 21.14 -19.70 -22.54
C SER A 377 20.28 -20.64 -23.40
N GLN A 378 19.25 -21.27 -22.81
CA GLN A 378 18.36 -22.20 -23.50
C GLN A 378 17.48 -21.52 -24.54
N HIS A 379 17.11 -20.26 -24.28
CA HIS A 379 16.31 -19.44 -25.18
C HIS A 379 17.12 -18.35 -25.88
N ALA A 380 18.41 -18.55 -26.16
CA ALA A 380 19.29 -17.51 -26.73
C ALA A 380 18.77 -16.81 -28.01
N GLY A 381 17.85 -17.45 -28.76
CA GLY A 381 17.16 -16.85 -29.91
C GLY A 381 15.98 -15.93 -29.56
N GLY A 382 15.63 -15.80 -28.29
CA GLY A 382 14.45 -15.12 -27.76
C GLY A 382 13.37 -16.08 -27.28
N ILE A 383 12.34 -15.52 -26.62
CA ILE A 383 11.17 -16.26 -26.15
C ILE A 383 9.94 -15.88 -26.99
N ASP A 384 9.06 -16.85 -27.20
CA ASP A 384 7.76 -16.64 -27.86
C ASP A 384 6.92 -15.56 -27.15
N PHE A 385 6.13 -14.80 -27.91
CA PHE A 385 5.33 -13.69 -27.37
C PHE A 385 4.37 -14.15 -26.26
N LEU A 386 3.66 -15.27 -26.44
CA LEU A 386 2.74 -15.79 -25.42
C LEU A 386 3.50 -16.27 -24.18
N LYS A 387 4.68 -16.90 -24.37
CA LYS A 387 5.55 -17.31 -23.27
C LYS A 387 6.04 -16.11 -22.47
N GLY A 388 6.44 -15.02 -23.13
CA GLY A 388 6.82 -13.76 -22.50
C GLY A 388 5.67 -13.11 -21.71
N MET A 389 4.45 -13.11 -22.27
CA MET A 389 3.27 -12.60 -21.57
C MET A 389 2.90 -13.42 -20.34
N ARG A 390 3.06 -14.75 -20.39
CA ARG A 390 2.86 -15.63 -19.23
C ARG A 390 3.85 -15.30 -18.11
N LEU A 391 5.12 -15.10 -18.43
CA LEU A 391 6.12 -14.65 -17.46
C LEU A 391 5.76 -13.33 -16.79
N LEU A 392 5.37 -12.33 -17.58
CA LEU A 392 4.97 -11.03 -17.04
C LEU A 392 3.73 -11.10 -16.14
N ALA A 393 2.84 -12.06 -16.41
CA ALA A 393 1.67 -12.34 -15.57
C ALA A 393 2.02 -13.14 -14.30
N GLY A 394 3.31 -13.47 -14.08
CA GLY A 394 3.77 -14.26 -12.94
C GLY A 394 3.53 -15.77 -13.08
N ALA A 395 3.23 -16.26 -14.29
CA ALA A 395 3.06 -17.68 -14.54
C ALA A 395 4.41 -18.38 -14.76
N GLN A 396 4.56 -19.57 -14.21
CA GLN A 396 5.73 -20.42 -14.39
C GLN A 396 5.82 -20.94 -15.84
N LEU A 397 7.05 -21.08 -16.34
CA LEU A 397 7.32 -21.52 -17.72
C LEU A 397 7.10 -23.02 -17.91
N ASP A 398 7.41 -23.82 -16.89
CA ASP A 398 7.39 -25.27 -16.94
C ASP A 398 6.68 -25.83 -15.70
N ALA A 399 5.77 -26.78 -15.91
CA ALA A 399 4.91 -27.35 -14.87
C ALA A 399 5.63 -28.36 -13.94
N GLU A 400 6.94 -28.57 -14.10
CA GLU A 400 7.71 -29.59 -13.38
C GLU A 400 8.68 -29.04 -12.32
N GLU A 401 8.81 -27.73 -12.12
CA GLU A 401 9.79 -27.17 -11.18
C GLU A 401 9.15 -26.62 -9.89
N THR A 402 9.25 -27.43 -8.83
CA THR A 402 8.69 -27.23 -7.48
C THR A 402 9.44 -26.22 -6.60
N SER A 403 10.36 -25.40 -7.11
CA SER A 403 11.29 -24.61 -6.28
C SER A 403 11.13 -23.08 -6.32
N VAL A 404 10.24 -22.52 -7.15
CA VAL A 404 10.18 -21.05 -7.36
C VAL A 404 9.55 -20.28 -6.17
N ASP A 405 8.82 -20.95 -5.27
CA ASP A 405 8.14 -20.27 -4.15
C ASP A 405 9.13 -19.66 -3.13
N ALA A 406 10.32 -20.26 -2.98
CA ALA A 406 11.34 -19.77 -2.03
C ALA A 406 12.16 -18.58 -2.58
N THR A 407 12.28 -18.44 -3.90
CA THR A 407 13.07 -17.40 -4.56
C THR A 407 12.21 -16.31 -5.22
N ALA A 408 10.88 -16.45 -5.20
CA ALA A 408 9.94 -15.49 -5.79
C ALA A 408 10.17 -14.04 -5.33
N ASP A 409 10.52 -13.83 -4.05
CA ASP A 409 10.80 -12.50 -3.50
C ASP A 409 12.11 -11.86 -4.01
N TRP A 410 12.97 -12.64 -4.67
CA TRP A 410 14.28 -12.22 -5.19
C TRP A 410 14.30 -12.06 -6.71
N VAL A 411 13.17 -12.28 -7.37
CA VAL A 411 13.03 -12.17 -8.83
C VAL A 411 12.02 -11.09 -9.17
N GLY A 412 12.39 -10.19 -10.07
CA GLY A 412 11.50 -9.20 -10.67
C GLY A 412 11.43 -9.42 -12.17
N ILE A 413 10.22 -9.57 -12.72
CA ILE A 413 10.00 -9.68 -14.16
C ILE A 413 9.36 -8.39 -14.66
N THR A 414 9.93 -7.78 -15.69
CA THR A 414 9.45 -6.51 -16.27
C THR A 414 9.45 -6.54 -17.78
N ALA A 415 8.50 -5.83 -18.38
CA ALA A 415 8.54 -5.54 -19.80
C ALA A 415 9.67 -4.55 -20.10
N GLY A 416 10.48 -4.89 -21.10
CA GLY A 416 11.44 -4.00 -21.73
C GLY A 416 10.74 -2.85 -22.46
N ASN A 417 11.52 -1.93 -23.01
CA ASN A 417 10.99 -0.68 -23.57
C ASN A 417 9.98 -0.92 -24.70
N TRP A 418 10.35 -1.72 -25.71
CA TRP A 418 9.47 -2.00 -26.84
C TRP A 418 8.18 -2.71 -26.43
N LEU A 419 8.27 -3.74 -25.58
CA LEU A 419 7.09 -4.48 -25.13
C LEU A 419 6.21 -3.60 -24.23
N ARG A 420 6.79 -2.75 -23.39
CA ARG A 420 6.04 -1.80 -22.56
C ARG A 420 5.25 -0.83 -23.43
N GLU A 421 5.88 -0.19 -24.41
CA GLU A 421 5.21 0.72 -25.36
C GLU A 421 4.11 -0.01 -26.14
N THR A 422 4.37 -1.25 -26.54
CA THR A 422 3.39 -2.10 -27.25
C THR A 422 2.18 -2.39 -26.37
N LEU A 423 2.38 -2.77 -25.11
CA LEU A 423 1.31 -3.03 -24.15
C LEU A 423 0.53 -1.77 -23.80
N GLU A 424 1.18 -0.61 -23.75
CA GLU A 424 0.52 0.69 -23.56
C GLU A 424 -0.38 1.02 -24.76
N GLN A 425 0.12 0.86 -26.00
CA GLN A 425 -0.68 1.05 -27.22
C GLN A 425 -1.83 0.05 -27.36
N LEU A 426 -1.69 -1.18 -26.83
CA LEU A 426 -2.79 -2.15 -26.78
C LEU A 426 -3.92 -1.71 -25.83
N ARG A 427 -3.57 -1.00 -24.75
CA ARG A 427 -4.54 -0.48 -23.77
C ARG A 427 -5.17 0.84 -24.21
N ASP A 428 -4.40 1.67 -24.91
CA ASP A 428 -4.86 2.95 -25.45
C ASP A 428 -4.48 3.08 -26.94
N PRO A 429 -5.41 2.73 -27.85
CA PRO A 429 -5.16 2.77 -29.29
C PRO A 429 -5.20 4.19 -29.88
N SER A 430 -5.53 5.22 -29.10
CA SER A 430 -5.67 6.59 -29.59
C SER A 430 -4.34 7.15 -30.14
N GLY A 431 -3.21 6.64 -29.65
CA GLY A 431 -1.85 7.00 -30.06
C GLY A 431 -1.27 6.20 -31.23
N VAL A 432 -2.00 5.26 -31.83
CA VAL A 432 -1.48 4.42 -32.93
C VAL A 432 -1.26 5.27 -34.20
N VAL A 433 0.01 5.57 -34.50
CA VAL A 433 0.44 6.34 -35.67
C VAL A 433 0.37 5.50 -36.94
N GLY A 434 0.03 6.14 -38.07
CA GLY A 434 -0.02 5.50 -39.39
C GLY A 434 -1.36 4.85 -39.73
N CYS A 435 -2.40 5.13 -38.93
CA CYS A 435 -3.78 4.84 -39.29
C CYS A 435 -4.51 6.18 -39.49
N SER A 436 -4.89 6.47 -40.73
CA SER A 436 -5.75 7.60 -41.13
C SER A 436 -7.12 7.06 -41.55
N PRO A 437 -8.05 6.75 -40.60
CA PRO A 437 -9.35 6.14 -40.87
C PRO A 437 -10.13 6.93 -41.93
N GLY A 438 -10.70 6.24 -42.92
CA GLY A 438 -11.52 6.86 -43.96
C GLY A 438 -10.93 6.97 -45.37
N GLU A 439 -9.67 6.58 -45.61
CA GLU A 439 -9.10 6.60 -46.97
C GLU A 439 -9.80 5.57 -47.88
N GLY A 440 -10.57 6.07 -48.84
CA GLY A 440 -11.40 5.26 -49.74
C GLY A 440 -12.75 4.85 -49.14
N LEU A 441 -12.97 4.94 -47.83
CA LEU A 441 -14.26 4.62 -47.24
C LEU A 441 -15.30 5.68 -47.63
N ASN A 442 -16.41 5.27 -48.24
CA ASN A 442 -17.51 6.15 -48.61
C ASN A 442 -18.45 6.42 -47.42
N ALA A 443 -17.88 6.82 -46.29
CA ALA A 443 -18.56 7.16 -45.05
C ALA A 443 -17.61 7.88 -44.08
N THR A 444 -18.19 8.61 -43.12
CA THR A 444 -17.44 9.24 -42.02
C THR A 444 -17.60 8.43 -40.74
N LEU A 445 -16.50 7.84 -40.27
CA LEU A 445 -16.45 7.09 -39.02
C LEU A 445 -16.68 8.01 -37.80
N ARG A 446 -17.35 7.48 -36.79
CA ARG A 446 -17.47 8.13 -35.48
C ARG A 446 -16.15 8.00 -34.69
N PRO A 447 -15.87 8.88 -33.71
CA PRO A 447 -14.60 8.84 -32.96
C PRO A 447 -14.26 7.46 -32.39
N TYR A 448 -15.21 6.78 -31.76
CA TYR A 448 -14.97 5.42 -31.22
C TYR A 448 -14.70 4.37 -32.32
N GLN A 449 -15.25 4.54 -33.52
CA GLN A 449 -15.00 3.64 -34.66
C GLN A 449 -13.60 3.88 -35.25
N VAL A 450 -13.14 5.14 -35.25
CA VAL A 450 -11.76 5.50 -35.60
C VAL A 450 -10.79 4.77 -34.65
N ASP A 451 -11.09 4.78 -33.35
CA ASP A 451 -10.28 4.08 -32.35
C ASP A 451 -10.32 2.55 -32.51
N GLY A 452 -11.49 1.98 -32.78
CA GLY A 452 -11.64 0.56 -33.09
C GLY A 452 -10.82 0.12 -34.32
N VAL A 453 -10.85 0.91 -35.40
CA VAL A 453 -10.04 0.67 -36.60
C VAL A 453 -8.54 0.81 -36.30
N ARG A 454 -8.12 1.82 -35.53
CA ARG A 454 -6.72 1.98 -35.10
C ARG A 454 -6.24 0.77 -34.31
N TRP A 455 -7.06 0.28 -33.39
CA TRP A 455 -6.75 -0.90 -32.59
C TRP A 455 -6.64 -2.16 -33.45
N LEU A 456 -7.62 -2.40 -34.34
CA LEU A 456 -7.57 -3.52 -35.28
C LEU A 456 -6.33 -3.46 -36.19
N TRP A 457 -6.00 -2.28 -36.71
CA TRP A 457 -4.80 -2.06 -37.51
C TRP A 457 -3.53 -2.36 -36.73
N PHE A 458 -3.45 -1.91 -35.48
CA PHE A 458 -2.32 -2.18 -34.61
C PHE A 458 -2.15 -3.66 -34.31
N MET A 459 -3.23 -4.35 -33.90
CA MET A 459 -3.24 -5.80 -33.69
C MET A 459 -2.77 -6.55 -34.94
N THR A 460 -3.28 -6.17 -36.11
CA THR A 460 -2.88 -6.76 -37.40
C THR A 460 -1.40 -6.52 -37.68
N ARG A 461 -0.89 -5.32 -37.42
CA ARG A 461 0.54 -4.98 -37.55
C ARG A 461 1.45 -5.68 -36.55
N LEU A 462 0.92 -6.20 -35.45
CA LEU A 462 1.64 -7.06 -34.52
C LEU A 462 1.50 -8.55 -34.89
N GLY A 463 0.75 -8.87 -35.96
CA GLY A 463 0.38 -10.24 -36.36
C GLY A 463 -0.43 -10.97 -35.29
N LEU A 464 -1.17 -10.24 -34.46
CA LEU A 464 -2.08 -10.78 -33.46
C LEU A 464 -3.50 -10.87 -34.03
N GLY A 465 -4.21 -11.93 -33.66
CA GLY A 465 -5.65 -12.02 -33.89
C GLY A 465 -6.41 -11.10 -32.94
N ALA A 466 -7.47 -10.45 -33.44
CA ALA A 466 -8.28 -9.52 -32.66
C ALA A 466 -9.74 -9.99 -32.58
N CYS A 467 -10.34 -9.89 -31.40
CA CYS A 467 -11.77 -10.09 -31.19
C CYS A 467 -12.43 -8.72 -30.96
N LEU A 468 -13.10 -8.20 -31.99
CA LEU A 468 -13.86 -6.95 -31.86
C LEU A 468 -15.26 -7.23 -31.29
N ALA A 469 -15.41 -7.05 -29.98
CA ALA A 469 -16.62 -7.38 -29.23
C ALA A 469 -17.47 -6.14 -28.88
N ASP A 470 -17.50 -5.12 -29.74
CA ASP A 470 -18.38 -3.96 -29.59
C ASP A 470 -19.86 -4.38 -29.52
N ASP A 471 -20.69 -3.60 -28.83
CA ASP A 471 -22.14 -3.82 -28.77
C ASP A 471 -22.80 -3.84 -30.16
N MET A 472 -23.94 -4.52 -30.24
CA MET A 472 -24.75 -4.56 -31.45
C MET A 472 -25.20 -3.14 -31.84
N GLY A 473 -25.01 -2.76 -33.10
CA GLY A 473 -25.37 -1.43 -33.60
C GLY A 473 -24.23 -0.40 -33.62
N LEU A 474 -23.08 -0.66 -33.00
CA LEU A 474 -21.92 0.24 -33.02
C LEU A 474 -21.14 0.25 -34.37
N GLY A 475 -21.60 -0.51 -35.36
CA GLY A 475 -21.00 -0.52 -36.69
C GLY A 475 -19.68 -1.28 -36.77
N LYS A 476 -19.62 -2.50 -36.23
CA LYS A 476 -18.46 -3.40 -36.41
C LYS A 476 -18.14 -3.64 -37.88
N THR A 477 -19.17 -3.82 -38.72
CA THR A 477 -19.03 -4.06 -40.16
C THR A 477 -18.24 -2.94 -40.84
N ILE A 478 -18.60 -1.67 -40.59
CA ILE A 478 -17.93 -0.54 -41.22
C ILE A 478 -16.48 -0.38 -40.74
N GLN A 479 -16.18 -0.73 -39.49
CA GLN A 479 -14.80 -0.77 -38.97
C GLN A 479 -13.96 -1.84 -39.69
N VAL A 480 -14.51 -3.03 -39.90
CA VAL A 480 -13.83 -4.11 -40.65
C VAL A 480 -13.64 -3.73 -42.12
N ILE A 481 -14.62 -3.06 -42.75
CA ILE A 481 -14.50 -2.58 -44.13
C ILE A 481 -13.36 -1.56 -44.27
N ASP A 482 -13.21 -0.60 -43.34
CA ASP A 482 -12.08 0.35 -43.36
C ASP A 482 -10.74 -0.40 -43.22
N LEU A 483 -10.67 -1.40 -42.33
CA LEU A 483 -9.46 -2.23 -42.19
C LEU A 483 -9.10 -2.95 -43.50
N LEU A 484 -10.07 -3.55 -44.18
CA LEU A 484 -9.85 -4.24 -45.46
C LEU A 484 -9.36 -3.27 -46.55
N LEU A 485 -9.91 -2.05 -46.61
CA LEU A 485 -9.45 -1.02 -47.52
C LEU A 485 -7.99 -0.63 -47.27
N ARG A 486 -7.55 -0.59 -46.00
CA ARG A 486 -6.15 -0.35 -45.65
C ARG A 486 -5.24 -1.46 -46.09
N LEU A 487 -5.63 -2.71 -45.84
CA LEU A 487 -4.83 -3.88 -46.21
C LEU A 487 -4.61 -3.97 -47.73
N ARG A 488 -5.56 -3.44 -48.53
CA ARG A 488 -5.38 -3.29 -49.98
C ARG A 488 -4.41 -2.16 -50.36
N GLY A 489 -4.48 -1.00 -49.73
CA GLY A 489 -3.67 0.18 -50.08
C GLY A 489 -2.22 0.11 -49.59
N HIS A 490 -1.96 -0.65 -48.54
CA HIS A 490 -0.65 -0.85 -47.97
C HIS A 490 -0.09 -2.22 -48.36
N HIS A 491 1.01 -2.24 -49.13
CA HIS A 491 1.84 -3.44 -49.39
C HIS A 491 2.54 -4.00 -48.11
N VAL A 492 1.92 -3.86 -46.93
CA VAL A 492 2.49 -4.16 -45.61
C VAL A 492 2.67 -5.66 -45.39
N LEU A 493 1.91 -6.50 -46.08
CA LEU A 493 2.00 -7.95 -45.94
C LEU A 493 3.23 -8.58 -46.65
N SER A 494 3.98 -7.81 -47.45
CA SER A 494 5.13 -8.33 -48.22
C SER A 494 6.30 -8.86 -47.36
N GLY A 495 6.35 -8.53 -46.07
CA GLY A 495 7.26 -9.12 -45.07
C GLY A 495 6.59 -10.11 -44.10
N MET A 496 5.28 -10.33 -44.21
CA MET A 496 4.48 -11.15 -43.29
C MET A 496 4.28 -12.53 -43.91
N ALA A 497 5.34 -13.33 -44.00
CA ALA A 497 5.16 -14.74 -44.35
C ALA A 497 4.30 -15.40 -43.25
N LEU A 498 3.00 -15.56 -43.51
CA LEU A 498 2.11 -16.40 -42.72
C LEU A 498 2.66 -17.82 -42.80
N ALA A 499 3.48 -18.20 -41.83
CA ALA A 499 3.93 -19.57 -41.66
C ALA A 499 2.68 -20.41 -41.40
N ALA A 500 2.24 -21.14 -42.42
CA ALA A 500 1.40 -22.30 -42.21
C ALA A 500 2.10 -23.18 -41.14
N GLY A 501 1.36 -23.52 -40.09
CA GLY A 501 1.88 -24.14 -38.87
C GLY A 501 2.74 -25.41 -39.07
N PRO A 502 3.29 -25.99 -38.00
CA PRO A 502 4.37 -26.96 -38.07
C PRO A 502 3.87 -28.31 -38.60
N ARG A 503 3.77 -28.43 -39.92
CA ARG A 503 3.71 -29.72 -40.63
C ARG A 503 4.81 -29.74 -41.67
N LYS A 504 5.82 -30.56 -41.38
CA LYS A 504 6.93 -30.99 -42.25
C LYS A 504 6.48 -31.10 -43.71
N THR A 505 6.62 -30.01 -44.46
CA THR A 505 6.61 -30.00 -45.92
C THR A 505 7.72 -29.07 -46.37
N PRO A 506 8.50 -29.46 -47.39
CA PRO A 506 9.75 -28.79 -47.72
C PRO A 506 9.46 -27.39 -48.24
N ALA A 507 10.26 -26.43 -47.79
CA ALA A 507 10.36 -25.03 -48.21
C ALA A 507 9.68 -24.74 -49.57
N ALA A 508 8.38 -24.44 -49.53
CA ALA A 508 7.71 -23.75 -50.62
C ALA A 508 8.01 -22.27 -50.45
N SER A 509 8.56 -21.67 -51.50
CA SER A 509 8.89 -20.25 -51.64
C SER A 509 7.95 -19.34 -50.85
N ALA A 510 8.49 -18.42 -50.05
CA ALA A 510 7.74 -17.29 -49.52
C ALA A 510 7.07 -16.56 -50.69
N VAL A 511 5.78 -16.84 -50.90
CA VAL A 511 4.96 -16.10 -51.87
C VAL A 511 4.81 -14.71 -51.27
N PRO A 512 5.28 -13.64 -51.93
CA PRO A 512 5.00 -12.28 -51.47
C PRO A 512 3.48 -12.15 -51.36
N LEU A 513 2.95 -11.74 -50.19
CA LEU A 513 1.52 -11.43 -49.98
C LEU A 513 1.10 -10.15 -50.72
N THR A 514 1.61 -9.94 -51.92
CA THR A 514 1.08 -8.98 -52.88
C THR A 514 -0.08 -9.68 -53.59
N ASN A 515 -1.31 -9.16 -53.43
CA ASN A 515 -2.56 -9.67 -54.03
C ASN A 515 -3.12 -11.01 -53.50
N VAL A 516 -3.03 -11.29 -52.19
CA VAL A 516 -3.83 -12.39 -51.62
C VAL A 516 -5.16 -11.83 -51.10
N PRO A 517 -6.32 -12.35 -51.57
CA PRO A 517 -7.62 -11.88 -51.13
C PRO A 517 -7.85 -12.16 -49.64
N SER A 518 -8.53 -11.25 -48.95
CA SER A 518 -9.04 -11.50 -47.60
C SER A 518 -10.21 -12.47 -47.65
N LEU A 519 -10.36 -13.32 -46.62
CA LEU A 519 -11.50 -14.24 -46.50
C LEU A 519 -12.42 -13.77 -45.36
N LEU A 520 -13.69 -13.54 -45.70
CA LEU A 520 -14.76 -13.20 -44.76
C LEU A 520 -15.76 -14.35 -44.68
N ILE A 521 -15.92 -14.91 -43.49
CA ILE A 521 -16.88 -15.98 -43.22
C ILE A 521 -18.04 -15.41 -42.41
N VAL A 522 -19.26 -15.54 -42.93
CA VAL A 522 -20.47 -14.97 -42.31
C VAL A 522 -21.62 -15.99 -42.28
N PRO A 523 -22.61 -15.86 -41.38
CA PRO A 523 -23.86 -16.59 -41.50
C PRO A 523 -24.52 -16.33 -42.86
N ALA A 524 -25.15 -17.35 -43.44
CA ALA A 524 -25.81 -17.25 -44.75
C ALA A 524 -26.83 -16.10 -44.83
N SER A 525 -27.56 -15.85 -43.74
CA SER A 525 -28.52 -14.75 -43.64
C SER A 525 -27.90 -13.35 -43.72
N LEU A 526 -26.59 -13.21 -43.49
CA LEU A 526 -25.89 -11.91 -43.50
C LEU A 526 -25.16 -11.63 -44.82
N VAL A 527 -25.09 -12.59 -45.74
CA VAL A 527 -24.40 -12.41 -47.04
C VAL A 527 -24.99 -11.22 -47.80
N GLY A 528 -26.32 -11.13 -47.89
CA GLY A 528 -27.00 -10.02 -48.55
C GLY A 528 -26.73 -8.66 -47.89
N ASN A 529 -26.68 -8.62 -46.55
CA ASN A 529 -26.36 -7.40 -45.81
C ASN A 529 -24.92 -6.94 -46.09
N TRP A 530 -23.94 -7.85 -46.01
CA TRP A 530 -22.54 -7.55 -46.33
C TRP A 530 -22.37 -7.07 -47.76
N LYS A 531 -23.08 -7.66 -48.73
CA LYS A 531 -23.07 -7.20 -50.12
C LYS A 531 -23.57 -5.76 -50.26
N GLN A 532 -24.65 -5.39 -49.58
CA GLN A 532 -25.17 -4.02 -49.58
C GLN A 532 -24.20 -3.05 -48.91
N GLU A 533 -23.64 -3.40 -47.75
CA GLU A 533 -22.69 -2.57 -47.03
C GLU A 533 -21.38 -2.35 -47.80
N LEU A 534 -20.81 -3.40 -48.41
CA LEU A 534 -19.61 -3.30 -49.25
C LEU A 534 -19.87 -2.41 -50.47
N THR A 535 -21.01 -2.59 -51.16
CA THR A 535 -21.38 -1.74 -52.31
C THR A 535 -21.55 -0.28 -51.91
N ARG A 536 -22.10 -0.02 -50.71
CA ARG A 536 -22.35 1.33 -50.20
C ARG A 536 -21.07 2.02 -49.73
N PHE A 537 -20.28 1.35 -48.90
CA PHE A 537 -19.17 1.94 -48.16
C PHE A 537 -17.81 1.74 -48.82
N ALA A 538 -17.63 0.71 -49.66
CA ALA A 538 -16.37 0.38 -50.30
C ALA A 538 -16.56 -0.21 -51.71
N PRO A 539 -17.25 0.48 -52.65
CA PRO A 539 -17.52 -0.03 -54.01
C PRO A 539 -16.27 -0.38 -54.81
N GLN A 540 -15.11 0.14 -54.41
CA GLN A 540 -13.81 -0.12 -55.00
C GLN A 540 -13.18 -1.46 -54.58
N LEU A 541 -13.72 -2.18 -53.59
CA LEU A 541 -13.25 -3.52 -53.22
C LEU A 541 -13.84 -4.55 -54.17
N LYS A 542 -12.99 -5.28 -54.89
CA LYS A 542 -13.42 -6.39 -55.75
C LYS A 542 -13.77 -7.59 -54.89
N CYS A 543 -15.06 -7.88 -54.77
CA CYS A 543 -15.57 -8.94 -53.90
C CYS A 543 -16.07 -10.14 -54.71
N PHE A 544 -15.66 -11.35 -54.31
CA PHE A 544 -16.22 -12.61 -54.80
C PHE A 544 -17.11 -13.24 -53.72
N PHE A 545 -18.37 -13.54 -54.05
CA PHE A 545 -19.30 -14.19 -53.13
C PHE A 545 -19.37 -15.69 -53.43
N ALA A 546 -18.62 -16.47 -52.65
CA ALA A 546 -18.51 -17.91 -52.77
C ALA A 546 -19.71 -18.62 -52.11
N HIS A 547 -20.91 -18.39 -52.65
CA HIS A 547 -22.15 -18.99 -52.16
C HIS A 547 -23.06 -19.38 -53.33
N ARG A 548 -23.77 -20.51 -53.22
CA ARG A 548 -24.60 -21.06 -54.31
C ARG A 548 -25.73 -20.15 -54.78
N SER A 549 -26.16 -19.19 -53.96
CA SER A 549 -27.17 -18.20 -54.35
C SER A 549 -26.60 -17.04 -55.17
N GLU A 550 -25.28 -16.85 -55.15
CA GLU A 550 -24.60 -15.71 -55.77
C GLU A 550 -23.68 -16.13 -56.92
N CYS A 551 -23.35 -17.43 -57.03
CA CYS A 551 -22.39 -17.96 -57.98
C CYS A 551 -22.79 -19.36 -58.47
N ASP A 552 -22.58 -19.63 -59.76
CA ASP A 552 -22.86 -20.93 -60.38
C ASP A 552 -21.93 -22.03 -59.85
N VAL A 553 -22.47 -23.26 -59.79
CA VAL A 553 -21.76 -24.44 -59.25
C VAL A 553 -20.45 -24.71 -59.99
N GLU A 554 -20.41 -24.53 -61.31
CA GLU A 554 -19.20 -24.72 -62.11
C GLU A 554 -18.08 -23.75 -61.72
N MET A 555 -18.42 -22.50 -61.39
CA MET A 555 -17.44 -21.51 -60.96
C MET A 555 -16.94 -21.83 -59.55
N LEU A 556 -17.82 -22.24 -58.64
CA LEU A 556 -17.43 -22.69 -57.31
C LEU A 556 -16.49 -23.91 -57.38
N ASP A 557 -16.76 -24.86 -58.27
CA ASP A 557 -15.89 -26.02 -58.51
C ASP A 557 -14.53 -25.63 -59.10
N ARG A 558 -14.48 -24.62 -59.97
CA ARG A 558 -13.21 -24.08 -60.50
C ARG A 558 -12.40 -23.42 -59.39
N VAL A 559 -13.03 -22.56 -58.58
CA VAL A 559 -12.38 -21.91 -57.43
C VAL A 559 -11.88 -22.94 -56.43
N ALA A 560 -12.65 -23.99 -56.14
CA ALA A 560 -12.23 -25.06 -55.23
C ALA A 560 -11.01 -25.84 -55.74
N LYS A 561 -10.90 -26.03 -57.07
CA LYS A 561 -9.77 -26.74 -57.70
C LYS A 561 -8.52 -25.87 -57.83
N LYS A 562 -8.67 -24.58 -58.11
CA LYS A 562 -7.57 -23.64 -58.40
C LYS A 562 -7.81 -22.25 -57.79
N PRO A 563 -7.85 -22.12 -56.45
CA PRO A 563 -8.22 -20.88 -55.79
C PRO A 563 -7.25 -19.74 -56.08
N ALA A 564 -5.96 -20.03 -56.18
CA ALA A 564 -4.94 -19.01 -56.45
C ALA A 564 -5.11 -18.35 -57.83
N ASP A 565 -5.52 -19.12 -58.85
CA ASP A 565 -5.68 -18.61 -60.21
C ASP A 565 -6.98 -17.82 -60.38
N GLU A 566 -8.07 -18.33 -59.81
CA GLU A 566 -9.42 -17.77 -59.96
C GLU A 566 -9.66 -16.56 -59.06
N LEU A 567 -8.97 -16.47 -57.91
CA LEU A 567 -9.19 -15.42 -56.92
C LEU A 567 -8.15 -14.29 -56.94
N LYS A 568 -7.12 -14.37 -57.78
CA LYS A 568 -5.99 -13.41 -57.84
C LYS A 568 -6.40 -11.95 -58.10
N ASP A 569 -7.55 -11.74 -58.75
CA ASP A 569 -8.03 -10.42 -59.15
C ASP A 569 -9.05 -9.84 -58.15
N PHE A 570 -9.36 -10.57 -57.07
CA PHE A 570 -10.28 -10.14 -56.02
C PHE A 570 -9.52 -9.67 -54.78
N ASP A 571 -10.11 -8.69 -54.07
CA ASP A 571 -9.61 -8.18 -52.80
C ASP A 571 -10.21 -8.94 -51.61
N LEU A 572 -11.47 -9.40 -51.75
CA LEU A 572 -12.26 -10.02 -50.69
C LEU A 572 -13.07 -11.20 -51.21
N VAL A 573 -13.03 -12.32 -50.50
CA VAL A 573 -13.90 -13.47 -50.71
C VAL A 573 -14.87 -13.57 -49.54
N VAL A 574 -16.16 -13.63 -49.83
CA VAL A 574 -17.22 -13.79 -48.82
C VAL A 574 -17.83 -15.18 -48.94
N THR A 575 -17.85 -15.95 -47.85
CA THR A 575 -18.40 -17.30 -47.79
C THR A 575 -19.20 -17.52 -46.52
N THR A 576 -19.89 -18.65 -46.47
CA THR A 576 -20.64 -19.12 -45.29
C THR A 576 -19.86 -20.16 -44.50
N TYR A 577 -20.28 -20.40 -43.25
CA TYR A 577 -19.69 -21.43 -42.38
C TYR A 577 -19.84 -22.86 -42.93
N THR A 578 -20.93 -23.10 -43.65
CA THR A 578 -21.25 -24.34 -44.38
C THR A 578 -21.01 -24.12 -45.86
#